data_AF-A0A7G8YVT2-F1
#
_entry.id   AF-A0A7G8YVT2-F1
#
_cell.length_a   1.000
_cell.length_b   1.000
_cell.length_c   1.000
_cell.angle_alpha   90.00
_cell.angle_beta   90.00
_cell.angle_gamma   90.00
#
_symmetry.space_group_name_H-M   'P 1'
#
loop_
_entity.id
_entity.type
_entity.pdbx_description
1 polymer ?
#
loop_
_entity_poly.entity_id
_entity_poly.type
_entity_poly.pdbx_seq_one_letter_code
_entity_poly.pdbx_strand_id
1 'polypeptide(L)' 'MPELEALTGLARATVYKRLKDDPSFPKPVPLSNSTARGAPVGFVLSEVQNWIRGRIAARGVAA' A
#
# COMPACT_ATOMS: atom_id res chain seq x y z
N MET A 1 -2.52 9.71 3.14
CA MET A 1 -1.73 9.37 1.94
C MET A 1 -2.70 9.44 0.78
N PRO A 2 -3.07 10.66 0.34
CA PRO A 2 -4.27 10.84 -0.47
C PRO A 2 -4.24 10.04 -1.78
N GLU A 3 -3.09 9.97 -2.46
CA GLU A 3 -2.94 9.21 -3.70
C GLU A 3 -3.05 7.69 -3.50
N LEU A 4 -2.42 7.14 -2.46
CA LEU A 4 -2.51 5.70 -2.17
C LEU A 4 -3.94 5.29 -1.82
N GLU A 5 -4.64 6.11 -1.04
CA GLU A 5 -6.03 5.89 -0.65
C GLU A 5 -6.94 5.95 -1.89
N ALA A 6 -6.70 6.88 -2.83
CA ALA A 6 -7.41 6.98 -4.09
C ALA A 6 -7.17 5.78 -5.03
N LEU A 7 -5.91 5.32 -5.15
CA LEU A 7 -5.55 4.20 -6.02
C LEU A 7 -6.07 2.86 -5.51
N THR A 8 -5.97 2.62 -4.20
CA THR A 8 -6.32 1.32 -3.59
C THR A 8 -7.77 1.26 -3.14
N GLY A 9 -8.45 2.40 -3.00
CA GLY A 9 -9.78 2.52 -2.39
C GLY A 9 -9.79 2.23 -0.89
N LEU A 10 -8.62 2.10 -0.25
CA LEU A 10 -8.51 1.77 1.17
C LEU A 10 -8.40 3.04 2.00
N ALA A 11 -9.14 3.11 3.10
CA ALA A 11 -8.92 4.14 4.11
C ALA A 11 -7.55 3.98 4.78
N ARG A 12 -6.96 5.09 5.23
CA ARG A 12 -5.66 5.12 5.92
C ARG A 12 -5.50 4.07 7.02
N ALA A 13 -6.52 3.87 7.85
CA ALA A 13 -6.47 2.87 8.93
C ALA A 13 -6.29 1.44 8.39
N THR A 14 -6.91 1.12 7.25
CA THR A 14 -6.81 -0.18 6.59
C THR A 14 -5.46 -0.36 5.93
N VAL A 15 -4.89 0.70 5.36
CA VAL A 15 -3.50 0.69 4.84
C VAL A 15 -2.53 0.29 5.94
N TYR A 16 -2.62 0.88 7.14
CA TYR A 16 -1.75 0.51 8.25
C TYR A 16 -1.93 -0.93 8.73
N LYS A 17 -3.17 -1.45 8.72
CA LYS A 17 -3.42 -2.88 9.00
C LYS A 17 -2.77 -3.76 7.94
N ARG A 18 -2.90 -3.42 6.66
CA ARG A 18 -2.30 -4.19 5.56
C ARG A 18 -0.78 -4.17 5.57
N LEU A 19 -0.18 -3.04 5.91
CA LEU A 19 1.27 -2.96 6.12
C LEU A 19 1.79 -3.94 7.18
N LYS A 20 0.95 -4.30 8.15
CA LYS A 20 1.29 -5.26 9.21
C LYS A 20 0.98 -6.71 8.80
N ASP A 21 -0.18 -6.93 8.19
CA ASP A 21 -0.75 -8.28 8.06
C ASP A 21 -0.58 -8.88 6.65
N ASP A 22 -0.29 -8.07 5.63
CA ASP A 22 -0.22 -8.49 4.24
C ASP A 22 1.20 -8.28 3.66
N PRO A 23 2.01 -9.35 3.55
CA PRO A 23 3.38 -9.25 3.03
C PRO A 23 3.43 -8.90 1.54
N SER A 24 2.32 -9.02 0.80
CA SER A 24 2.21 -8.63 -0.61
C SER A 24 1.91 -7.15 -0.79
N PHE A 25 1.54 -6.44 0.30
CA PHE A 25 1.21 -5.03 0.23
C PHE A 25 2.48 -4.17 0.03
N PRO A 26 2.42 -3.12 -0.82
CA PRO A 26 3.56 -2.25 -1.09
C PRO A 26 4.17 -1.65 0.18
N LYS A 27 5.50 -1.64 0.27
CA LYS A 27 6.21 -1.15 1.45
C LYS A 27 6.47 0.36 1.34
N PRO A 28 6.40 1.10 2.46
CA PRO A 28 6.69 2.52 2.45
C PRO A 28 8.19 2.76 2.23
N VAL A 29 8.50 3.72 1.37
CA VAL A 29 9.86 4.19 1.10
C VAL A 29 10.07 5.52 1.84
N PRO A 30 11.01 5.61 2.80
CA PRO A 30 11.32 6.88 3.46
C PRO A 30 11.80 7.93 2.43
N LEU A 31 11.19 9.11 2.45
CA LEU A 31 11.60 10.24 1.61
C LEU A 31 12.56 11.20 2.32
N SER A 32 12.92 10.87 3.56
CA SER A 32 13.85 11.64 4.38
C SER A 32 14.70 10.69 5.21
N ASN A 33 15.84 11.18 5.69
CA ASN A 33 16.71 10.44 6.63
C ASN A 33 16.19 10.47 8.08
N SER A 34 15.05 11.11 8.34
CA SER A 34 14.47 11.18 9.68
C SER A 34 13.74 9.89 10.03
N THR A 35 14.03 9.36 11.22
CA THR A 35 13.30 8.23 11.83
C THR A 35 12.16 8.69 12.73
N ALA A 36 11.87 9.99 12.77
CA ALA A 36 10.83 10.55 13.61
C ALA A 36 9.44 10.04 13.21
N ARG A 37 8.54 9.94 14.20
CA ARG A 37 7.14 9.57 13.95
C ARG A 37 6.49 10.61 13.03
N GLY A 38 6.03 10.16 11.87
CA GLY A 38 5.42 11.04 10.87
C GLY A 38 6.38 11.57 9.81
N ALA A 39 7.64 11.08 9.77
CA ALA A 39 8.52 11.32 8.64
C ALA A 39 7.82 10.97 7.31
N PRO A 40 8.02 11.78 6.25
CA PRO A 40 7.35 11.57 4.98
C PRO A 40 7.79 10.23 4.37
N VAL A 41 6.82 9.45 3.93
CA VAL A 41 7.05 8.18 3.21
C VAL A 41 6.26 8.19 1.91
N GLY A 42 6.86 7.64 0.85
CA GLY A 42 6.23 7.37 -0.43
C GLY A 42 5.95 5.89 -0.61
N PHE A 43 5.32 5.54 -1.72
CA PHE A 43 5.13 4.15 -2.16
C PHE A 43 5.53 4.05 -3.62
N VAL A 44 6.11 2.92 -4.01
CA VAL A 44 6.49 2.69 -5.40
C VAL A 44 5.23 2.45 -6.23
N LEU A 45 4.97 3.29 -7.23
CA LEU A 45 3.74 3.23 -8.03
C LEU A 45 3.55 1.88 -8.70
N SER A 46 4.61 1.28 -9.25
CA SER A 46 4.54 -0.03 -9.91
C SER A 46 4.15 -1.14 -8.94
N GLU A 47 4.62 -1.11 -7.69
CA GLU A 47 4.23 -2.07 -6.66
C GLU A 47 2.75 -1.93 -6.30
N VAL A 48 2.27 -0.70 -6.13
CA VAL A 48 0.85 -0.43 -5.87
C VAL A 48 -0.02 -0.96 -7.00
N GLN A 49 0.34 -0.67 -8.26
CA GLN A 49 -0.38 -1.17 -9.42
C GLN A 49 -0.34 -2.70 -9.51
N ASN A 50 0.81 -3.32 -9.24
CA ASN A 50 0.96 -4.77 -9.24
C ASN A 50 0.08 -5.43 -8.19
N TRP A 51 0.03 -4.87 -6.97
CA TRP A 51 -0.84 -5.35 -5.91
C TRP A 51 -2.32 -5.26 -6.32
N ILE A 52 -2.75 -4.12 -6.90
CA ILE A 52 -4.12 -3.96 -7.42
C ILE A 52 -4.43 -5.02 -8.49
N ARG A 53 -3.54 -5.22 -9.48
CA ARG A 53 -3.71 -6.26 -10.51
C ARG A 53 -3.78 -7.66 -9.90
N GLY A 54 -2.97 -7.95 -8.89
CA GLY A 54 -3.03 -9.21 -8.15
C GLY A 54 -4.38 -9.45 -7.47
N ARG A 55 -4.96 -8.41 -6.85
CA ARG A 55 -6.32 -8.48 -6.28
C ARG A 55 -7.39 -8.72 -7.36
N ILE A 56 -7.26 -8.08 -8.52
CA ILE A 56 -8.17 -8.27 -9.66
C ILE A 56 -8.09 -9.71 -10.18
N ALA A 57 -6.88 -10.27 -10.32
CA ALA A 57 -6.68 -11.65 -10.76
C ALA A 57 -7.24 -12.66 -9.74
N ALA A 58 -7.01 -12.43 -8.45
CA ALA A 58 -7.50 -13.29 -7.37
C ALA A 58 -9.04 -13.32 -7.25
N ARG A 59 -9.74 -12.30 -7.80
CA ARG A 59 -11.21 -12.24 -7.81
C ARG A 59 -11.86 -13.46 -8.47
N GLY A 60 -11.17 -14.11 -9.42
CA GLY A 60 -11.68 -15.29 -10.13
C GLY A 60 -11.21 -16.65 -9.58
N VAL A 61 -10.33 -16.66 -8.57
CA VAL A 61 -9.78 -17.91 -7.99
C VAL A 61 -10.50 -18.28 -6.69
N ALA A 62 -11.19 -17.34 -6.06
CA ALA A 62 -12.07 -17.60 -4.93
C ALA A 62 -13.51 -17.85 -5.44
N ALA A 63 -13.74 -19.05 -5.97
CA ALA A 63 -15.07 -19.63 -6.22
C ALA A 63 -15.05 -21.10 -5.79
#